data_AF-A0AA37ABI8-F1
#
_entry.id   AF-A0AA37ABI8-F1
#
_cell.length_a   1.000
_cell.length_b   1.000
_cell.length_c   1.000
_cell.angle_alpha   90.00
_cell.angle_beta   90.00
_cell.angle_gamma   90.00
#
_symmetry.space_group_name_H-M   'P 1'
#
loop_
_entity.id
_entity.type
_entity.pdbx_description
1 polymer ?
#
loop_
_entity_poly.entity_id
_entity_poly.type
_entity_poly.pdbx_seq_one_letter_code
_entity_poly.pdbx_strand_id
1 'polypeptide(L)'
;MATFLIGLVVLFVGAAIYGKFCEKVFGPDDRETPAYSKQDGVDYVPMREWKNSLINLLNIAGTGPIIGPIQGILFGPIAFITIPIGNVIGGAMHDYFSGMICLRDGGTQMPDMVR
;
A
#
# COMPACT_ATOMS: atom_id res chain seq x y z
N MET A 1 13.45 22.88 3.05
CA MET A 1 14.13 22.16 1.95
C MET A 1 14.91 20.94 2.41
N ALA A 2 15.81 21.05 3.40
CA ALA A 2 16.58 19.89 3.88
C ALA A 2 15.69 18.72 4.36
N THR A 3 14.67 18.98 5.20
CA THR A 3 13.77 17.92 5.71
C THR A 3 12.97 17.23 4.61
N PHE A 4 12.57 17.97 3.58
CA PHE A 4 11.91 17.43 2.39
C PHE A 4 12.80 16.48 1.60
N LEU A 5 14.06 16.87 1.33
CA LEU A 5 15.02 16.01 0.64
C LEU A 5 15.36 14.76 1.45
N ILE A 6 15.53 14.89 2.77
CA ILE A 6 15.73 13.75 3.67
C ILE A 6 14.52 12.80 3.60
N GLY A 7 13.30 13.35 3.64
CA GLY A 7 12.07 12.58 3.50
C GLY A 7 12.00 11.78 2.20
N LEU A 8 12.39 12.39 1.08
CA LEU A 8 12.47 11.69 -0.21
C LEU A 8 13.50 10.55 -0.18
N VAL A 9 14.68 10.79 0.38
CA VAL A 9 15.70 9.73 0.53
C VAL A 9 15.16 8.58 1.37
N VAL A 10 14.49 8.87 2.49
CA VAL A 10 13.83 7.85 3.32
C VAL A 10 12.81 7.06 2.52
N LEU A 11 12.00 7.71 1.68
CA LEU A 11 10.99 7.04 0.87
C LEU A 11 11.63 6.07 -0.13
N PHE A 12 12.64 6.50 -0.88
CA PHE A 12 13.31 5.66 -1.89
C PHE A 12 14.13 4.54 -1.27
N VAL A 13 14.95 4.85 -0.27
CA VAL A 13 15.79 3.85 0.42
C VAL A 13 14.93 2.88 1.21
N GLY A 14 13.91 3.40 1.90
CA GLY A 14 12.93 2.61 2.63
C GLY A 14 12.17 1.67 1.72
N ALA A 15 11.65 2.15 0.59
CA ALA A 15 10.99 1.28 -0.40
C ALA A 15 11.93 0.18 -0.92
N ALA A 16 13.19 0.51 -1.23
CA ALA A 16 14.14 -0.46 -1.76
C ALA A 16 14.59 -1.53 -0.74
N ILE A 17 14.81 -1.15 0.52
CA ILE A 17 15.30 -2.07 1.56
C ILE A 17 14.13 -2.79 2.23
N TYR A 18 13.16 -2.03 2.73
CA TYR A 18 12.03 -2.58 3.48
C TYR A 18 11.04 -3.29 2.56
N GLY A 19 10.84 -2.80 1.33
CA GLY A 19 10.02 -3.50 0.33
C GLY A 19 10.56 -4.91 0.04
N LYS A 20 11.87 -5.04 -0.19
CA LYS A 20 12.53 -6.35 -0.37
C LYS A 20 12.40 -7.25 0.86
N PHE A 21 12.47 -6.68 2.05
CA PHE A 21 12.26 -7.43 3.28
C PHE A 21 10.82 -7.96 3.37
N CYS A 22 9.82 -7.11 3.17
CA CYS A 22 8.41 -7.48 3.17
C CYS A 22 8.10 -8.56 2.11
N GLU A 23 8.62 -8.39 0.90
CA GLU A 23 8.50 -9.37 -0.18
C GLU A 23 9.11 -10.71 0.22
N LYS A 24 10.27 -10.72 0.88
CA LYS A 24 10.89 -11.96 1.37
C LYS A 24 10.08 -12.67 2.46
N VAL A 25 9.36 -11.92 3.30
CA VAL A 25 8.57 -12.48 4.41
C VAL A 25 7.32 -13.21 3.91
N PHE A 26 6.56 -12.60 3.00
CA PHE A 26 5.35 -13.23 2.47
C PHE A 26 5.61 -14.03 1.19
N GLY A 27 6.38 -13.49 0.26
CA GLY A 27 6.65 -14.07 -1.06
C GLY A 27 5.43 -14.02 -1.98
N PRO A 28 5.51 -13.42 -3.17
CA PRO A 28 4.55 -13.72 -4.22
C PRO A 28 4.58 -15.22 -4.54
N ASP A 29 3.44 -15.76 -4.95
CA ASP A 29 3.26 -17.18 -5.24
C ASP A 29 2.64 -17.34 -6.64
N ASP A 30 2.82 -18.51 -7.25
CA ASP A 30 2.40 -18.81 -8.63
C ASP A 30 0.95 -19.33 -8.73
N ARG A 31 0.19 -19.24 -7.63
CA ARG A 31 -1.23 -19.62 -7.61
C ARG A 31 -2.05 -18.72 -8.52
N GLU A 32 -3.02 -19.33 -9.21
CA GLU A 32 -4.01 -18.58 -9.96
C GLU A 32 -4.76 -17.63 -9.03
N THR A 33 -4.85 -16.36 -9.43
CA THR A 33 -5.47 -15.35 -8.56
C THR A 33 -6.99 -15.52 -8.54
N PRO A 34 -7.66 -15.14 -7.43
CA PRO A 34 -9.12 -15.22 -7.32
C PRO A 34 -9.87 -14.49 -8.43
N ALA A 35 -9.25 -13.45 -9.01
CA ALA A 35 -9.80 -12.71 -10.15
C ALA A 35 -10.05 -13.61 -11.37
N TYR A 36 -9.23 -14.66 -11.57
CA TYR A 36 -9.41 -15.63 -12.66
C TYR A 36 -10.17 -16.88 -12.20
N SER A 37 -9.86 -17.41 -11.01
CA SER A 37 -10.46 -18.68 -10.54
C SER A 37 -11.91 -18.56 -10.07
N LYS A 38 -12.37 -17.36 -9.68
CA LYS A 38 -13.74 -17.08 -9.18
C LYS A 38 -14.46 -15.99 -9.99
N GLN A 39 -14.12 -15.84 -11.27
CA GLN A 39 -14.63 -14.74 -12.10
C GLN A 39 -16.16 -14.69 -12.12
N ASP A 40 -16.74 -13.60 -11.62
CA ASP A 40 -18.18 -13.38 -11.53
C ASP A 40 -18.65 -12.11 -12.28
N GLY A 41 -17.71 -11.29 -12.77
CA GLY A 41 -18.01 -10.04 -13.47
C GLY A 41 -18.36 -8.86 -12.56
N VAL A 42 -18.35 -9.04 -11.24
CA VAL A 42 -18.70 -8.02 -10.24
C VAL A 42 -17.59 -7.88 -9.21
N ASP A 43 -17.38 -8.88 -8.35
CA ASP A 43 -16.37 -8.84 -7.28
C ASP A 43 -15.00 -9.36 -7.75
N TYR A 44 -14.99 -10.31 -8.68
CA TYR A 44 -13.80 -10.94 -9.23
C TYR A 44 -13.71 -10.66 -10.74
N VAL A 45 -12.97 -9.61 -11.08
CA VAL A 45 -12.79 -9.16 -12.47
C VAL A 45 -11.31 -9.07 -12.80
N PRO A 46 -10.81 -9.84 -13.79
CA PRO A 46 -9.46 -9.67 -14.30
C PRO A 46 -9.24 -8.26 -14.85
N MET A 47 -8.18 -7.60 -14.41
CA MET A 47 -7.85 -6.24 -14.83
C MET A 47 -6.39 -6.15 -15.28
N ARG A 48 -6.13 -5.23 -16.22
CA ARG A 48 -4.77 -4.86 -16.59
C ARG A 48 -4.07 -4.19 -15.39
N GLU A 49 -2.80 -4.49 -15.21
CA GLU A 49 -1.99 -4.02 -14.06
C GLU A 49 -2.09 -2.51 -13.84
N TRP A 50 -1.93 -1.69 -14.88
CA TRP A 50 -2.00 -0.23 -14.76
C TRP A 50 -3.36 0.26 -14.20
N LYS A 51 -4.45 -0.41 -14.56
CA LYS A 51 -5.80 -0.07 -14.09
C LYS A 51 -5.95 -0.44 -12.61
N ASN A 52 -5.44 -1.62 -12.23
CA ASN A 52 -5.44 -2.07 -10.84
C ASN A 52 -4.58 -1.14 -9.96
N SER A 53 -3.38 -0.77 -10.42
CA SER A 53 -2.49 0.16 -9.71
C SER A 53 -3.11 1.54 -9.56
N LEU A 54 -3.83 2.03 -10.57
CA LEU A 54 -4.54 3.30 -10.50
C LEU A 54 -5.68 3.26 -9.46
N ILE A 55 -6.46 2.17 -9.41
CA ILE A 55 -7.51 2.01 -8.41
C ILE A 55 -6.92 2.02 -6.99
N ASN A 56 -5.83 1.29 -6.76
CA ASN A 56 -5.14 1.30 -5.47
C ASN A 56 -4.63 2.70 -5.10
N LEU A 57 -4.06 3.42 -6.07
CA LEU A 57 -3.66 4.81 -5.85
C LEU A 57 -4.86 5.71 -5.50
N LEU A 58 -5.98 5.59 -6.22
CA LEU A 58 -7.19 6.38 -5.95
C LEU A 58 -7.76 6.08 -4.55
N ASN A 59 -7.71 4.83 -4.10
CA ASN A 59 -8.20 4.42 -2.78
C ASN A 59 -7.45 5.10 -1.63
N ILE A 60 -6.15 5.39 -1.79
CA ILE A 60 -5.35 6.10 -0.78
C ILE A 60 -5.24 7.61 -1.04
N ALA A 61 -5.44 8.04 -2.29
CA ALA A 61 -5.28 9.43 -2.70
C ALA A 61 -6.33 10.37 -2.09
N GLY A 62 -7.42 9.87 -1.52
CA GLY A 62 -8.39 10.70 -0.80
C GLY A 62 -7.85 11.22 0.54
N THR A 63 -7.21 10.35 1.33
CA THR A 63 -6.76 10.68 2.69
C THR A 63 -5.45 11.48 2.69
N GLY A 64 -4.54 11.21 1.77
CA GLY A 64 -3.23 11.87 1.67
C GLY A 64 -3.28 13.41 1.56
N PRO A 65 -4.00 13.99 0.58
CA PRO A 65 -4.12 15.44 0.39
C PRO A 65 -4.87 16.17 1.50
N ILE A 66 -5.63 15.46 2.34
CA ILE A 66 -6.31 16.05 3.49
C ILE A 66 -5.38 16.03 4.70
N ILE A 67 -4.85 14.85 5.04
CA ILE A 67 -4.05 14.65 6.26
C ILE A 67 -2.65 15.25 6.11
N GLY A 68 -2.05 15.20 4.92
CA GLY A 68 -0.72 15.74 4.65
C GLY A 68 -0.58 17.25 4.96
N PRO A 69 -1.43 18.12 4.40
CA PRO A 69 -1.41 19.55 4.71
C PRO A 69 -1.71 19.86 6.17
N ILE A 70 -2.65 19.13 6.80
CA ILE A 70 -2.93 19.28 8.24
C ILE A 70 -1.68 18.99 9.06
N GLN A 71 -0.99 17.88 8.78
CA GLN A 71 0.27 17.54 9.44
C GLN A 71 1.36 18.59 9.18
N GLY A 72 1.44 19.14 7.96
CA GLY A 72 2.36 20.22 7.62
C GLY A 72 2.09 21.51 8.38
N ILE A 73 0.83 21.89 8.58
CA ILE A 73 0.44 23.08 9.34
C ILE A 73 0.70 22.88 10.84
N LEU A 74 0.35 21.72 11.39
CA LEU A 74 0.45 21.46 12.83
C LEU A 74 1.89 21.20 13.30
N PHE A 75 2.68 20.47 12.51
CA PHE A 75 4.01 20.01 12.93
C PHE A 75 5.16 20.65 12.14
N GLY A 76 4.84 21.43 11.10
CA GLY A 76 5.84 22.14 10.32
C GLY A 76 6.77 21.19 9.55
N PRO A 77 8.06 21.56 9.36
CA PRO A 77 8.98 20.82 8.51
C PRO A 77 9.30 19.38 8.92
N ILE A 78 9.02 18.99 10.18
CA ILE A 78 9.23 17.61 10.65
C ILE A 78 8.26 16.62 10.01
N ALA A 79 7.08 17.10 9.56
CA ALA A 79 6.09 16.30 8.85
C ALA A 79 6.67 15.64 7.60
N PHE A 80 7.62 16.31 6.93
CA PHE A 80 8.31 15.76 5.76
C PHE A 80 9.21 14.55 6.06
N ILE A 81 9.51 14.27 7.33
CA ILE A 81 10.29 13.11 7.75
C ILE A 81 9.37 12.05 8.35
N THR A 82 8.45 12.46 9.23
CA THR A 82 7.56 11.53 9.93
C THR A 82 6.58 10.85 8.97
N ILE A 83 6.09 11.55 7.94
CA ILE A 83 5.19 10.97 6.93
C ILE A 83 5.90 9.85 6.13
N PRO A 84 7.07 10.06 5.49
CA PRO A 84 7.78 8.98 4.79
C PRO A 84 8.14 7.80 5.69
N ILE A 85 8.60 8.03 6.92
CA ILE A 85 8.93 6.95 7.86
C ILE A 85 7.69 6.12 8.17
N GLY A 86 6.58 6.76 8.54
CA GLY A 86 5.31 6.09 8.82
C GLY A 86 4.75 5.34 7.61
N ASN A 87 4.88 5.92 6.41
CA ASN A 87 4.48 5.28 5.17
C ASN A 87 5.28 4.00 4.88
N VAL A 88 6.61 4.02 5.04
CA VAL A 88 7.45 2.85 4.77
C VAL A 88 7.15 1.72 5.77
N ILE A 89 7.14 2.03 7.07
CA ILE A 89 7.01 1.01 8.12
C ILE A 89 5.58 0.49 8.23
N GLY A 90 4.61 1.41 8.20
CA GLY A 90 3.20 1.10 8.39
C GLY A 90 2.47 0.89 7.07
N GLY A 91 2.32 1.94 6.28
CA GLY A 91 1.45 1.96 5.10
C GLY A 91 1.80 0.89 4.05
N ALA A 92 3.02 0.94 3.51
CA ALA A 92 3.45 0.05 2.44
C ALA A 92 3.41 -1.44 2.86
N MET A 93 3.81 -1.73 4.10
CA MET A 93 3.74 -3.08 4.66
C MET A 93 2.29 -3.53 4.86
N HIS A 94 1.46 -2.67 5.43
CA HIS A 94 0.05 -2.95 5.69
C HIS A 94 -0.69 -3.29 4.39
N ASP A 95 -0.50 -2.50 3.34
CA ASP A 95 -1.19 -2.71 2.06
C ASP A 95 -0.72 -3.99 1.36
N TYR A 96 0.60 -4.24 1.36
CA TYR A 96 1.16 -5.46 0.78
C TYR A 96 0.68 -6.71 1.54
N PHE A 97 0.77 -6.74 2.87
CA PHE A 97 0.36 -7.89 3.65
C PHE A 97 -1.15 -8.11 3.57
N SER A 98 -1.94 -7.05 3.63
CA SER A 98 -3.39 -7.15 3.52
C SER A 98 -3.80 -7.75 2.17
N GLY A 99 -3.21 -7.26 1.07
CA GLY A 99 -3.44 -7.82 -0.26
C GLY A 99 -3.03 -9.29 -0.36
N MET A 100 -1.86 -9.66 0.16
CA MET A 100 -1.39 -11.05 0.15
C MET A 100 -2.28 -11.99 0.97
N ILE A 101 -2.78 -11.54 2.12
CA ILE A 101 -3.70 -12.32 2.95
C ILE A 101 -5.03 -12.52 2.22
N CYS A 102 -5.63 -11.44 1.69
CA CYS A 102 -6.89 -11.54 0.93
C CYS A 102 -6.76 -12.45 -0.29
N LEU A 103 -5.66 -12.36 -1.06
CA LEU A 103 -5.41 -13.24 -2.20
C LEU A 103 -5.34 -14.71 -1.80
N ARG A 104 -4.74 -15.01 -0.64
CA ARG A 104 -4.61 -16.38 -0.11
C ARG A 104 -5.92 -16.93 0.44
N ASP A 105 -6.79 -16.06 0.96
CA ASP A 105 -8.15 -16.42 1.39
C ASP A 105 -9.16 -16.35 0.23
N GLY A 106 -8.70 -16.54 -1.01
CA GLY A 106 -9.58 -16.62 -2.16
C GLY A 106 -10.27 -15.30 -2.52
N GLY A 107 -9.67 -14.17 -2.15
CA GLY A 107 -10.06 -12.80 -2.50
C GLY A 107 -11.17 -12.19 -1.63
N THR A 108 -11.39 -12.73 -0.43
CA THR A 108 -12.31 -12.16 0.57
C THR A 108 -11.86 -10.77 1.03
N GLN A 109 -12.82 -9.98 1.50
CA GLN A 109 -12.52 -8.69 2.11
C GLN A 109 -12.11 -8.87 3.58
N MET A 110 -11.17 -8.05 4.04
CA MET A 110 -10.69 -8.06 5.44
C MET A 110 -11.81 -8.09 6.50
N PRO A 111 -12.90 -7.29 6.39
CA PRO A 111 -13.98 -7.33 7.38
C PRO A 111 -14.69 -8.67 7.49
N ASP A 112 -14.80 -9.41 6.38
CA ASP A 112 -15.46 -10.72 6.38
C ASP A 112 -14.57 -11.81 6.99
N MET A 113 -13.25 -11.65 6.90
CA MET A 113 -12.26 -12.58 7.45
C MET A 113 -12.14 -12.51 8.99
N VAL A 114 -12.43 -11.35 9.59
CA VAL A 114 -12.28 -11.09 11.03
C VAL A 114 -13.55 -11.41 11.83
N ARG A 115 -14.63 -11.83 11.17
CA ARG A 115 -15.90 -12.24 11.81
C ARG A 115 -15.78 -13.57 12.54
#